data_AF-I0K5X8-F1
#
_entry.id   AF-I0K5X8-F1
#
_cell.length_a   1.000
_cell.length_b   1.000
_cell.length_c   1.000
_cell.angle_alpha   90.00
_cell.angle_beta   90.00
_cell.angle_gamma   90.00
#
_symmetry.space_group_name_H-M   'P 1'
#
loop_
_entity.id
_entity.type
_entity.pdbx_description
1 polymer ?
#
loop_
_entity_poly.entity_id
_entity_poly.type
_entity_poly.pdbx_seq_one_letter_code
_entity_poly.pdbx_strand_id
1 'polypeptide(L)'
;MKKYILTGLSALSLLVTTSSCLKEKGYTDIINGVGGQPIVSIFGGGGGNKVLGVDYSTSAVPTTLFQVNMASPELLTTDVTATVSVDPSLLTGTGYELLPADTYTIPSTQVTIKAGQRDVPFVVNLTTSKIDLKKTYALPLKITAATGAIIASNLNTGVYAIKVNNIYAGSYQSTGLFSHPTAGDRKIDRPKTLSTIDASTSETEFADLGSAATMQLKVNADNTVTLTPGGTASTGTVQFGVNKYDPSTKTFTLNYKYNGAGGDRVINETIKKK
;
A
#
# COMPACT_ATOMS: atom_id res chain seq x y z
N MET A 1 -38.55 -62.36 33.10
CA MET A 1 -39.17 -61.27 33.88
C MET A 1 -38.65 -59.93 33.35
N LYS A 2 -39.59 -59.01 33.09
CA LYS A 2 -39.46 -57.56 32.87
C LYS A 2 -38.54 -57.01 31.76
N LYS A 3 -39.25 -56.60 30.69
CA LYS A 3 -38.96 -55.55 29.69
C LYS A 3 -38.34 -54.30 30.31
N TYR A 4 -37.48 -53.60 29.55
CA TYR A 4 -37.61 -52.17 29.27
C TYR A 4 -37.10 -51.84 27.85
N ILE A 5 -37.98 -51.18 27.09
CA ILE A 5 -37.79 -50.52 25.79
C ILE A 5 -37.54 -49.04 26.09
N LEU A 6 -36.65 -48.36 25.35
CA LEU A 6 -36.76 -46.92 24.97
C LEU A 6 -35.57 -46.57 24.03
N THR A 7 -35.72 -46.66 22.72
CA THR A 7 -35.92 -45.54 21.76
C THR A 7 -34.97 -44.36 21.96
N GLY A 8 -33.84 -44.37 21.24
CA GLY A 8 -32.98 -43.21 20.99
C GLY A 8 -33.29 -42.65 19.61
N LEU A 9 -33.94 -41.49 19.59
CA LEU A 9 -34.53 -40.80 18.45
C LEU A 9 -33.43 -40.17 17.55
N SER A 10 -33.57 -40.39 16.24
CA SER A 10 -32.75 -39.82 15.16
C SER A 10 -32.64 -38.30 15.24
N ALA A 11 -31.42 -37.79 15.36
CA ALA A 11 -31.09 -36.39 15.10
C ALA A 11 -30.56 -36.26 13.65
N LEU A 12 -31.48 -36.24 12.68
CA LEU A 12 -31.19 -35.84 11.31
C LEU A 12 -31.18 -34.31 11.25
N SER A 13 -30.05 -33.71 11.57
CA SER A 13 -29.82 -32.27 11.44
C SER A 13 -29.81 -31.88 9.96
N LEU A 14 -30.94 -31.33 9.52
CA LEU A 14 -31.16 -30.74 8.20
C LEU A 14 -30.26 -29.51 8.03
N LEU A 15 -29.08 -29.69 7.43
CA LEU A 15 -28.24 -28.61 6.92
C LEU A 15 -28.96 -27.96 5.73
N VAL A 16 -29.76 -26.93 5.99
CA VAL A 16 -30.27 -26.03 4.95
C VAL A 16 -29.09 -25.20 4.48
N THR A 17 -28.46 -25.67 3.41
CA THR A 17 -27.49 -24.93 2.62
C THR A 17 -28.23 -23.79 1.91
N THR A 18 -28.28 -22.63 2.55
CA THR A 18 -28.54 -21.38 1.82
C THR A 18 -27.28 -21.03 1.03
N SER A 19 -27.03 -21.73 -0.08
CA SER A 19 -26.27 -21.12 -1.16
C SER A 19 -27.10 -19.95 -1.65
N SER A 20 -26.77 -18.76 -1.17
CA SER A 20 -27.04 -17.54 -1.89
C SER A 20 -26.23 -17.61 -3.19
N CYS A 21 -26.75 -18.38 -4.15
CA CYS A 21 -26.52 -18.08 -5.55
C CYS A 21 -27.05 -16.67 -5.71
N LEU A 22 -26.13 -15.71 -5.68
CA LEU A 22 -26.28 -14.40 -6.29
C LEU A 22 -27.09 -14.59 -7.57
N LYS A 23 -28.36 -14.21 -7.52
CA LYS A 23 -29.22 -14.17 -8.69
C LYS A 23 -28.81 -12.94 -9.46
N GLU A 24 -27.66 -13.03 -10.13
CA GLU A 24 -27.10 -11.95 -10.91
C GLU A 24 -27.92 -11.78 -12.18
N LYS A 25 -28.65 -10.66 -12.25
CA LYS A 25 -29.09 -10.07 -13.52
C LYS A 25 -27.92 -9.27 -14.09
N GLY A 26 -26.95 -9.99 -14.62
CA GLY A 26 -25.75 -9.48 -15.27
C GLY A 26 -24.99 -10.69 -15.80
N TYR A 27 -24.47 -10.63 -17.03
CA TYR A 27 -23.86 -11.77 -17.71
C TYR A 27 -22.75 -12.42 -16.86
N THR A 28 -23.05 -13.56 -16.22
CA THR A 28 -22.10 -14.35 -15.41
C THR A 28 -21.59 -15.61 -16.10
N ASP A 29 -21.97 -15.88 -17.36
CA ASP A 29 -21.45 -17.02 -18.11
C ASP A 29 -21.17 -16.64 -19.57
N ILE A 30 -19.89 -16.58 -19.94
CA ILE A 30 -19.46 -16.20 -21.30
C ILE A 30 -18.30 -17.09 -21.76
N ILE A 31 -17.98 -18.16 -21.02
CA ILE A 31 -16.95 -19.14 -21.43
C ILE A 31 -17.59 -20.34 -22.15
N ASN A 32 -18.91 -20.53 -22.09
CA ASN A 32 -19.58 -21.71 -22.66
C ASN A 32 -20.24 -21.53 -24.04
N GLY A 33 -19.93 -20.46 -24.79
CA GLY A 33 -20.54 -20.22 -26.11
C GLY A 33 -19.53 -20.03 -27.23
N VAL A 34 -19.55 -20.91 -28.23
CA VAL A 34 -19.00 -20.62 -29.55
C VAL A 34 -19.66 -19.31 -30.04
N GLY A 35 -18.88 -18.24 -30.18
CA GLY A 35 -19.39 -16.91 -30.57
C GLY A 35 -19.59 -15.90 -29.44
N GLY A 36 -19.10 -16.17 -28.23
CA GLY A 36 -19.03 -15.17 -27.16
C GLY A 36 -18.24 -13.93 -27.60
N GLN A 37 -18.86 -12.75 -27.51
CA GLN A 37 -18.21 -11.47 -27.81
C GLN A 37 -17.04 -11.26 -26.85
N PRO A 38 -15.87 -10.77 -27.31
CA PRO A 38 -14.76 -10.47 -26.42
C PRO A 38 -15.14 -9.36 -25.45
N ILE A 39 -14.55 -9.41 -24.25
CA ILE A 39 -14.89 -8.52 -23.15
C ILE A 39 -13.65 -7.84 -22.65
N VAL A 40 -13.72 -6.53 -22.50
CA VAL A 40 -12.65 -5.75 -21.88
C VAL A 40 -12.98 -5.41 -20.43
N SER A 41 -11.97 -5.52 -19.57
CA SER A 41 -12.09 -5.28 -18.14
C SER A 41 -10.77 -4.77 -17.54
N ILE A 42 -10.83 -4.36 -16.28
CA ILE A 42 -9.70 -4.07 -15.43
C ILE A 42 -9.35 -5.34 -14.64
N PHE A 43 -8.15 -5.90 -14.83
CA PHE A 43 -7.75 -7.19 -14.24
C PHE A 43 -7.11 -7.04 -12.84
N GLY A 44 -7.55 -7.89 -11.88
CA GLY A 44 -7.10 -7.94 -10.49
C GLY A 44 -8.23 -8.41 -9.55
N GLY A 45 -7.89 -9.15 -8.48
CA GLY A 45 -8.74 -10.08 -7.69
C GLY A 45 -10.08 -9.62 -7.06
N GLY A 46 -10.72 -8.57 -7.57
CA GLY A 46 -12.10 -8.21 -7.27
C GLY A 46 -12.68 -7.05 -8.09
N GLY A 47 -11.98 -6.55 -9.12
CA GLY A 47 -12.35 -5.31 -9.84
C GLY A 47 -11.64 -4.06 -9.31
N GLY A 48 -10.49 -3.76 -9.91
CA GLY A 48 -9.87 -2.44 -10.03
C GLY A 48 -9.49 -1.60 -8.80
N ASN A 49 -9.86 -1.94 -7.57
CA ASN A 49 -9.46 -1.17 -6.40
C ASN A 49 -8.12 -1.65 -5.86
N LYS A 50 -7.16 -0.74 -5.65
CA LYS A 50 -5.81 -1.11 -5.19
C LYS A 50 -5.15 0.04 -4.42
N VAL A 51 -4.43 -0.30 -3.35
CA VAL A 51 -3.46 0.61 -2.73
C VAL A 51 -2.11 0.41 -3.43
N LEU A 52 -1.58 1.49 -4.00
CA LEU A 52 -0.29 1.53 -4.69
C LEU A 52 0.74 2.22 -3.80
N GLY A 53 1.68 1.43 -3.29
CA GLY A 53 2.91 1.96 -2.71
C GLY A 53 3.83 2.45 -3.82
N VAL A 54 4.20 3.73 -3.79
CA VAL A 54 5.12 4.35 -4.76
C VAL A 54 6.20 5.11 -4.02
N ASP A 55 7.39 5.22 -4.60
CA ASP A 55 8.48 5.98 -3.98
C ASP A 55 8.38 7.47 -4.29
N TYR A 56 8.88 8.29 -3.37
CA TYR A 56 9.01 9.74 -3.56
C TYR A 56 9.97 10.04 -4.72
N SER A 57 9.52 10.86 -5.66
CA SER A 57 10.29 11.27 -6.84
C SER A 57 9.95 12.70 -7.24
N THR A 58 11.00 13.47 -7.54
CA THR A 58 10.91 14.81 -8.14
C THR A 58 10.60 14.77 -9.64
N SER A 59 10.83 13.61 -10.27
CA SER A 59 10.58 13.38 -11.69
C SER A 59 9.34 12.50 -11.88
N ALA A 60 8.71 12.61 -13.05
CA ALA A 60 7.58 11.75 -13.40
C ALA A 60 8.05 10.30 -13.59
N VAL A 61 7.45 9.37 -12.84
CA VAL A 61 7.77 7.94 -12.86
C VAL A 61 6.62 7.16 -13.49
N PRO A 62 6.85 6.39 -14.59
CA PRO A 62 5.81 5.56 -15.18
C PRO A 62 5.40 4.47 -14.20
N THR A 63 4.10 4.41 -13.89
CA THR A 63 3.51 3.49 -12.92
C THR A 63 2.37 2.74 -13.57
N THR A 64 2.49 1.42 -13.67
CA THR A 64 1.39 0.56 -14.13
C THR A 64 0.36 0.44 -13.01
N LEU A 65 -0.84 0.97 -13.23
CA LEU A 65 -1.91 0.90 -12.24
C LEU A 65 -2.62 -0.45 -12.30
N PHE A 66 -2.92 -0.90 -13.50
CA PHE A 66 -3.61 -2.15 -13.80
C PHE A 66 -3.33 -2.62 -15.22
N GLN A 67 -3.76 -3.85 -15.50
CA GLN A 67 -3.83 -4.40 -16.85
C GLN A 67 -5.26 -4.24 -17.38
N VAL A 68 -5.40 -3.63 -18.56
CA VAL A 68 -6.65 -3.72 -19.31
C VAL A 68 -6.64 -5.09 -19.96
N ASN A 69 -7.55 -5.96 -19.54
CA ASN A 69 -7.59 -7.35 -19.96
C ASN A 69 -8.76 -7.60 -20.92
N MET A 70 -8.49 -8.44 -21.91
CA MET A 70 -9.44 -8.98 -22.85
C MET A 70 -9.70 -10.46 -22.55
N ALA A 71 -10.95 -10.75 -22.18
CA ALA A 71 -11.46 -12.08 -22.00
C ALA A 71 -12.20 -12.53 -23.27
N SER A 72 -11.80 -13.69 -23.80
CA SER A 72 -12.38 -14.32 -24.99
C SER A 72 -12.05 -15.82 -24.98
N PRO A 73 -12.89 -16.66 -25.61
CA PRO A 73 -12.58 -18.08 -25.77
C PRO A 73 -11.25 -18.31 -26.49
N GLU A 74 -11.04 -17.61 -27.60
CA GLU A 74 -9.84 -17.71 -28.45
C GLU A 74 -9.08 -16.40 -28.51
N LEU A 75 -7.78 -16.46 -28.83
CA LEU A 75 -7.01 -15.24 -29.12
C LEU A 75 -7.63 -14.50 -30.31
N LEU A 76 -7.76 -13.18 -30.18
CA LEU A 76 -8.31 -12.36 -31.24
C LEU A 76 -7.29 -12.15 -32.35
N THR A 77 -7.78 -12.12 -33.59
CA THR A 77 -6.98 -11.83 -34.80
C THR A 77 -6.94 -10.34 -35.14
N THR A 78 -7.69 -9.52 -34.41
CA THR A 78 -7.78 -8.07 -34.57
C THR A 78 -7.49 -7.35 -33.26
N ASP A 79 -7.06 -6.10 -33.36
CA ASP A 79 -6.82 -5.24 -32.22
C ASP A 79 -8.14 -4.88 -31.52
N VAL A 80 -8.12 -4.82 -30.19
CA VAL A 80 -9.20 -4.27 -29.36
C VAL A 80 -8.71 -2.97 -28.74
N THR A 81 -9.50 -1.92 -28.85
CA THR A 81 -9.15 -0.61 -28.29
C THR A 81 -10.13 -0.23 -27.20
N ALA A 82 -9.62 0.14 -26.03
CA ALA A 82 -10.40 0.63 -24.90
C ALA A 82 -10.03 2.08 -24.57
N THR A 83 -11.01 2.85 -24.15
CA THR A 83 -10.83 4.22 -23.67
C THR A 83 -11.05 4.25 -22.16
N VAL A 84 -10.08 4.79 -21.45
CA VAL A 84 -10.09 4.95 -19.99
C VAL A 84 -10.16 6.43 -19.66
N SER A 85 -10.98 6.78 -18.68
CA SER A 85 -11.10 8.14 -18.17
C SER A 85 -11.08 8.17 -16.65
N VAL A 86 -10.77 9.33 -16.09
CA VAL A 86 -10.90 9.60 -14.65
C VAL A 86 -12.37 9.82 -14.31
N ASP A 87 -12.88 9.11 -13.31
CA ASP A 87 -14.27 9.22 -12.87
C ASP A 87 -14.34 9.54 -11.37
N PRO A 88 -14.33 10.84 -10.99
CA PRO A 88 -14.34 11.26 -9.58
C PRO A 88 -15.56 10.77 -8.79
N SER A 89 -16.67 10.40 -9.46
CA SER A 89 -17.89 9.92 -8.78
C SER A 89 -17.63 8.64 -7.98
N LEU A 90 -16.64 7.85 -8.39
CA LEU A 90 -16.22 6.60 -7.72
C LEU A 90 -15.59 6.81 -6.34
N LEU A 91 -15.24 8.06 -5.97
CA LEU A 91 -14.67 8.36 -4.65
C LEU A 91 -15.72 8.58 -3.56
N THR A 92 -17.00 8.71 -3.94
CA THR A 92 -18.09 8.94 -2.99
C THR A 92 -18.13 7.85 -1.92
N GLY A 93 -18.01 8.23 -0.65
CA GLY A 93 -18.04 7.29 0.48
C GLY A 93 -16.74 6.52 0.73
N THR A 94 -15.68 6.74 -0.06
CA THR A 94 -14.40 6.04 0.10
C THR A 94 -13.46 6.67 1.13
N GLY A 95 -13.65 7.97 1.43
CA GLY A 95 -12.74 8.75 2.26
C GLY A 95 -11.48 9.25 1.55
N TYR A 96 -11.27 8.91 0.27
CA TYR A 96 -10.17 9.43 -0.53
C TYR A 96 -10.52 10.78 -1.18
N GLU A 97 -9.52 11.66 -1.24
CA GLU A 97 -9.55 12.83 -2.12
C GLU A 97 -9.09 12.45 -3.53
N LEU A 98 -9.58 13.18 -4.55
CA LEU A 98 -9.10 13.00 -5.91
C LEU A 98 -7.63 13.38 -6.00
N LEU A 99 -6.82 12.50 -6.59
CA LEU A 99 -5.40 12.77 -6.85
C LEU A 99 -5.27 14.08 -7.66
N PRO A 100 -4.48 15.06 -7.21
CA PRO A 100 -4.43 16.37 -7.87
C PRO A 100 -3.86 16.26 -9.30
N ALA A 101 -4.41 17.04 -10.23
CA ALA A 101 -4.12 16.89 -11.65
C ALA A 101 -2.66 17.20 -12.05
N ASP A 102 -1.93 17.96 -11.23
CA ASP A 102 -0.54 18.32 -11.48
C ASP A 102 0.48 17.29 -10.94
N THR A 103 -0.01 16.27 -10.22
CA THR A 103 0.81 15.17 -9.68
C THR A 103 0.87 13.96 -10.62
N TYR A 104 0.15 13.97 -11.75
CA TYR A 104 0.18 12.86 -12.70
C TYR A 104 -0.09 13.30 -14.15
N THR A 105 0.33 12.47 -15.09
CA THR A 105 -0.07 12.58 -16.50
C THR A 105 -0.45 11.20 -17.03
N ILE A 106 -1.53 11.13 -17.81
CA ILE A 106 -1.94 9.92 -18.53
C ILE A 106 -1.39 10.05 -19.97
N PRO A 107 -0.37 9.28 -20.37
CA PRO A 107 0.24 9.42 -21.70
C PRO A 107 -0.73 9.13 -22.84
N SER A 108 -1.65 8.18 -22.63
CA SER A 108 -2.75 7.89 -23.54
C SER A 108 -3.96 7.40 -22.76
N THR A 109 -5.12 8.00 -23.03
CA THR A 109 -6.42 7.51 -22.52
C THR A 109 -6.94 6.34 -23.35
N GLN A 110 -6.42 6.15 -24.56
CA GLN A 110 -6.75 5.04 -25.44
C GLN A 110 -5.65 3.98 -25.37
N VAL A 111 -6.02 2.77 -25.00
CA VAL A 111 -5.12 1.61 -24.95
C VAL A 111 -5.57 0.54 -25.93
N THR A 112 -4.61 -0.06 -26.61
CA THR A 112 -4.87 -1.09 -27.62
C THR A 112 -4.27 -2.41 -27.17
N ILE A 113 -5.13 -3.41 -27.00
CA ILE A 113 -4.74 -4.81 -26.86
C ILE A 113 -4.54 -5.34 -28.27
N LYS A 114 -3.29 -5.68 -28.61
CA LYS A 114 -2.93 -6.14 -29.95
C LYS A 114 -3.49 -7.52 -30.25
N ALA A 115 -3.75 -7.79 -31.53
CA ALA A 115 -4.06 -9.14 -32.00
C ALA A 115 -3.07 -10.17 -31.43
N GLY A 116 -3.57 -11.32 -30.95
CA GLY A 116 -2.78 -12.34 -30.28
C GLY A 116 -2.41 -12.05 -28.82
N GLN A 117 -2.76 -10.88 -28.25
CA GLN A 117 -2.54 -10.54 -26.85
C GLN A 117 -3.83 -10.59 -26.03
N ARG A 118 -3.69 -10.70 -24.70
CA ARG A 118 -4.83 -10.68 -23.76
C ARG A 118 -4.82 -9.50 -22.81
N ASP A 119 -3.73 -8.77 -22.71
CA ASP A 119 -3.64 -7.63 -21.82
C ASP A 119 -2.72 -6.54 -22.38
N VAL A 120 -2.92 -5.33 -21.85
CA VAL A 120 -2.04 -4.18 -22.07
C VAL A 120 -2.00 -3.35 -20.79
N PRO A 121 -0.82 -2.88 -20.35
CA PRO A 121 -0.72 -2.10 -19.13
C PRO A 121 -1.31 -0.71 -19.33
N PHE A 122 -2.15 -0.27 -18.38
CA PHE A 122 -2.52 1.13 -18.26
C PHE A 122 -1.51 1.84 -17.36
N VAL A 123 -0.69 2.69 -17.99
CA VAL A 123 0.42 3.39 -17.34
C VAL A 123 0.04 4.85 -17.10
N VAL A 124 0.34 5.33 -15.88
CA VAL A 124 0.26 6.73 -15.50
C VAL A 124 1.62 7.18 -15.03
N ASN A 125 2.08 8.36 -15.49
CA ASN A 125 3.32 8.92 -14.96
C ASN A 125 2.98 9.73 -13.71
N LEU A 126 3.55 9.35 -12.56
CA LEU A 126 3.31 10.01 -11.27
C LEU A 126 4.50 10.90 -10.89
N THR A 127 4.22 12.12 -10.46
CA THR A 127 5.19 13.04 -9.85
C THR A 127 4.86 13.15 -8.35
N THR A 128 5.39 12.22 -7.57
CA THR A 128 4.97 12.00 -6.17
C THR A 128 5.45 13.09 -5.22
N SER A 129 6.48 13.86 -5.58
CA SER A 129 6.94 15.04 -4.84
C SER A 129 5.91 16.17 -4.68
N LYS A 130 4.88 16.19 -5.53
CA LYS A 130 3.81 17.18 -5.47
C LYS A 130 2.59 16.72 -4.67
N ILE A 131 2.59 15.48 -4.18
CA ILE A 131 1.48 14.91 -3.42
C ILE A 131 1.60 15.35 -1.95
N ASP A 132 0.52 15.93 -1.39
CA ASP A 132 0.44 16.20 0.04
C ASP A 132 0.28 14.90 0.84
N LEU A 133 1.34 14.49 1.53
CA LEU A 133 1.36 13.22 2.28
C LEU A 133 0.50 13.25 3.56
N LYS A 134 -0.06 14.40 3.94
CA LYS A 134 -1.03 14.50 5.05
C LYS A 134 -2.43 14.08 4.64
N LYS A 135 -2.67 13.93 3.34
CA LYS A 135 -3.96 13.56 2.76
C LYS A 135 -3.90 12.20 2.10
N THR A 136 -5.05 11.55 2.00
CA THR A 136 -5.20 10.25 1.34
C THR A 136 -5.82 10.44 -0.02
N TYR A 137 -5.02 10.25 -1.07
CA TYR A 137 -5.45 10.45 -2.45
C TYR A 137 -5.70 9.15 -3.20
N ALA A 138 -6.64 9.18 -4.14
CA ALA A 138 -6.85 8.11 -5.09
C ALA A 138 -7.08 8.63 -6.50
N LEU A 139 -6.68 7.84 -7.50
CA LEU A 139 -6.99 8.06 -8.90
C LEU A 139 -8.10 7.07 -9.30
N PRO A 140 -9.36 7.52 -9.43
CA PRO A 140 -10.46 6.67 -9.87
C PRO A 140 -10.51 6.60 -11.40
N LEU A 141 -10.52 5.40 -11.96
CA LEU A 141 -10.48 5.17 -13.40
C LEU A 141 -11.62 4.28 -13.85
N LYS A 142 -12.12 4.53 -15.07
CA LYS A 142 -13.22 3.79 -15.68
C LYS A 142 -12.99 3.59 -17.16
N ILE A 143 -13.27 2.38 -17.66
CA ILE A 143 -13.39 2.10 -19.09
C ILE A 143 -14.74 2.66 -19.57
N THR A 144 -14.70 3.64 -20.47
CA THR A 144 -15.90 4.35 -20.97
C THR A 144 -16.31 3.93 -22.37
N ALA A 145 -15.37 3.44 -23.17
CA ALA A 145 -15.62 2.95 -24.51
C ALA A 145 -14.71 1.77 -24.85
N ALA A 146 -15.20 0.87 -25.70
CA ALA A 146 -14.42 -0.21 -26.28
C ALA A 146 -14.84 -0.42 -27.74
N THR A 147 -13.87 -0.64 -28.61
CA THR A 147 -14.08 -0.99 -30.02
C THR A 147 -13.57 -2.40 -30.23
N GLY A 148 -14.42 -3.26 -30.80
CA GLY A 148 -14.13 -4.68 -31.01
C GLY A 148 -14.35 -5.56 -29.77
N ALA A 149 -14.92 -5.02 -28.68
CA ALA A 149 -15.26 -5.76 -27.46
C ALA A 149 -16.39 -5.09 -26.68
N ILE A 150 -17.06 -5.85 -25.82
CA ILE A 150 -18.02 -5.36 -24.83
C ILE A 150 -17.27 -4.98 -23.54
N ILE A 151 -17.72 -3.94 -22.84
CA ILE A 151 -17.14 -3.57 -21.54
C ILE A 151 -17.78 -4.41 -20.44
N ALA A 152 -16.98 -5.03 -19.57
CA ALA A 152 -17.48 -5.75 -18.40
C ALA A 152 -18.27 -4.82 -17.46
N SER A 153 -19.52 -5.15 -17.14
CA SER A 153 -20.38 -4.26 -16.34
C SER A 153 -19.91 -4.06 -14.90
N ASN A 154 -19.27 -5.07 -14.31
CA ASN A 154 -18.82 -5.10 -12.92
C ASN A 154 -17.29 -4.93 -12.74
N LEU A 155 -16.51 -4.99 -13.82
CA LEU A 155 -15.04 -4.95 -13.79
C LEU A 155 -14.47 -3.83 -14.68
N ASN A 156 -15.22 -2.75 -14.89
CA ASN A 156 -14.80 -1.62 -15.72
C ASN A 156 -14.33 -0.39 -14.92
N THR A 157 -14.30 -0.46 -13.60
CA THR A 157 -13.92 0.65 -12.72
C THR A 157 -12.82 0.21 -11.75
N GLY A 158 -12.05 1.18 -11.27
CA GLY A 158 -11.03 0.95 -10.26
C GLY A 158 -10.60 2.23 -9.55
N VAL A 159 -10.49 2.17 -8.23
CA VAL A 159 -10.00 3.25 -7.36
C VAL A 159 -8.58 2.90 -6.90
N TYR A 160 -7.60 3.65 -7.40
CA TYR A 160 -6.18 3.44 -7.12
C TYR A 160 -5.70 4.42 -6.07
N ALA A 161 -5.70 4.02 -4.80
CA ALA A 161 -5.18 4.82 -3.70
C ALA A 161 -3.65 4.91 -3.79
N ILE A 162 -3.10 6.12 -3.75
CA ILE A 162 -1.66 6.35 -3.88
C ILE A 162 -1.06 6.58 -2.50
N LYS A 163 -0.14 5.71 -2.09
CA LYS A 163 0.63 5.84 -0.85
C LYS A 163 2.09 6.06 -1.20
N VAL A 164 2.60 7.26 -0.92
CA VAL A 164 4.00 7.61 -1.20
C VAL A 164 4.87 7.22 -0.02
N ASN A 165 5.94 6.46 -0.29
CA ASN A 165 7.04 6.28 0.64
C ASN A 165 7.99 7.46 0.50
N ASN A 166 8.30 8.14 1.61
CA ASN A 166 9.36 9.14 1.60
C ASN A 166 10.72 8.48 1.34
N ILE A 167 11.74 9.29 1.04
CA ILE A 167 13.08 8.78 0.68
C ILE A 167 13.79 8.05 1.84
N TYR A 168 13.31 8.24 3.07
CA TYR A 168 13.86 7.69 4.31
C TYR A 168 13.20 6.37 4.72
N ALA A 169 12.09 5.99 4.10
CA ALA A 169 11.41 4.75 4.40
C ALA A 169 12.18 3.53 3.90
N GLY A 170 11.99 2.39 4.57
CA GLY A 170 12.55 1.10 4.17
C GLY A 170 13.25 0.35 5.31
N SER A 171 14.05 -0.64 4.92
CA SER A 171 14.78 -1.51 5.85
C SER A 171 16.16 -0.96 6.17
N TYR A 172 16.52 -0.96 7.44
CA TYR A 172 17.78 -0.43 7.98
C TYR A 172 18.43 -1.44 8.92
N GLN A 173 19.74 -1.29 9.15
CA GLN A 173 20.46 -1.90 10.25
C GLN A 173 20.81 -0.81 11.27
N SER A 174 20.36 -0.97 12.52
CA SER A 174 20.79 -0.13 13.63
C SER A 174 21.98 -0.78 14.33
N THR A 175 23.04 0.01 14.56
CA THR A 175 24.18 -0.38 15.39
C THR A 175 24.55 0.73 16.36
N GLY A 176 24.88 0.41 17.60
CA GLY A 176 25.14 1.42 18.61
C GLY A 176 25.30 0.88 20.02
N LEU A 177 25.13 1.77 20.99
CA LEU A 177 25.20 1.49 22.41
C LEU A 177 23.99 2.11 23.11
N PHE A 178 23.43 1.35 24.04
CA PHE A 178 22.55 1.87 25.07
C PHE A 178 23.25 1.70 26.40
N SER A 179 23.38 2.78 27.14
CA SER A 179 23.99 2.81 28.46
C SER A 179 22.92 2.94 29.52
N HIS A 180 22.80 1.91 30.38
CA HIS A 180 21.94 1.96 31.56
C HIS A 180 22.75 2.44 32.77
N PRO A 181 22.23 3.38 33.59
CA PRO A 181 23.01 3.98 34.67
C PRO A 181 23.46 2.98 35.75
N THR A 182 22.73 1.87 35.92
CA THR A 182 23.01 0.86 36.95
C THR A 182 23.20 -0.56 36.41
N ALA A 183 22.70 -0.87 35.22
CA ALA A 183 22.70 -2.24 34.68
C ALA A 183 23.83 -2.45 33.65
N GLY A 184 24.64 -1.42 33.42
CA GLY A 184 25.71 -1.42 32.44
C GLY A 184 25.23 -1.17 31.01
N ASP A 185 26.17 -1.30 30.08
CA ASP A 185 25.95 -1.04 28.67
C ASP A 185 25.48 -2.28 27.93
N ARG A 186 24.65 -2.07 26.91
CA ARG A 186 24.27 -3.10 25.95
C ARG A 186 24.43 -2.58 24.53
N LYS A 187 24.96 -3.44 23.67
CA LYS A 187 25.11 -3.13 22.24
C LYS A 187 23.74 -3.17 21.57
N ILE A 188 23.51 -2.22 20.68
CA ILE A 188 22.43 -2.27 19.71
C ILE A 188 23.04 -2.84 18.42
N ASP A 189 22.46 -3.93 17.92
CA ASP A 189 22.73 -4.48 16.59
C ASP A 189 21.48 -5.21 16.11
N ARG A 190 20.58 -4.50 15.41
CA ARG A 190 19.29 -5.07 15.00
C ARG A 190 18.72 -4.42 13.74
N PRO A 191 17.95 -5.17 12.95
CA PRO A 191 17.18 -4.57 11.87
C PRO A 191 16.13 -3.61 12.43
N LYS A 192 15.91 -2.51 11.71
CA LYS A 192 14.81 -1.57 11.94
C LYS A 192 14.09 -1.29 10.62
N THR A 193 12.79 -1.07 10.69
CA THR A 193 11.99 -0.59 9.56
C THR A 193 11.60 0.84 9.82
N LEU A 194 11.80 1.71 8.83
CA LEU A 194 11.33 3.09 8.84
C LEU A 194 10.06 3.17 7.98
N SER A 195 8.94 3.54 8.59
CA SER A 195 7.67 3.81 7.90
C SER A 195 7.51 5.30 7.62
N THR A 196 6.85 5.67 6.51
CA THR A 196 6.60 7.08 6.18
C THR A 196 5.51 7.65 7.08
N ILE A 197 5.78 8.82 7.68
CA ILE A 197 4.77 9.67 8.32
C ILE A 197 4.43 10.84 7.39
N ASP A 198 5.45 11.55 6.90
CA ASP A 198 5.33 12.61 5.91
C ASP A 198 6.58 12.67 5.03
N ALA A 199 6.71 13.69 4.17
CA ALA A 199 7.80 13.80 3.19
C ALA A 199 9.20 13.84 3.83
N SER A 200 9.29 14.33 5.06
CA SER A 200 10.53 14.53 5.82
C SER A 200 10.64 13.66 7.08
N THR A 201 9.54 13.02 7.49
CA THR A 201 9.45 12.31 8.76
C THR A 201 9.17 10.83 8.55
N SER A 202 9.96 9.97 9.17
CA SER A 202 9.73 8.53 9.26
C SER A 202 9.60 8.07 10.70
N GLU A 203 8.80 7.04 10.96
CA GLU A 203 8.69 6.41 12.26
C GLU A 203 9.48 5.10 12.29
N THR A 204 10.12 4.81 13.42
CA THR A 204 10.78 3.53 13.69
C THR A 204 10.78 3.20 15.18
N GLU A 205 11.33 2.04 15.54
CA GLU A 205 11.51 1.59 16.92
C GLU A 205 12.49 2.51 17.69
N PHE A 206 12.10 2.89 18.91
CA PHE A 206 12.91 3.67 19.83
C PHE A 206 14.01 2.80 20.47
N ALA A 207 15.28 3.14 20.23
CA ALA A 207 16.43 2.35 20.68
C ALA A 207 16.30 0.87 20.25
N ASP A 208 16.19 -0.06 21.19
CA ASP A 208 15.92 -1.50 20.98
C ASP A 208 14.79 -2.00 21.89
N LEU A 209 13.90 -1.11 22.32
CA LEU A 209 12.86 -1.38 23.32
C LEU A 209 11.65 -2.16 22.76
N GLY A 210 11.70 -2.58 21.52
CA GLY A 210 10.62 -3.26 20.81
C GLY A 210 9.59 -2.30 20.23
N SER A 211 8.66 -2.85 19.45
CA SER A 211 7.69 -2.11 18.64
C SER A 211 6.70 -1.23 19.42
N ALA A 212 6.57 -1.43 20.74
CA ALA A 212 5.70 -0.60 21.58
C ALA A 212 6.27 0.82 21.79
N ALA A 213 7.60 0.98 21.78
CA ALA A 213 8.26 2.27 21.92
C ALA A 213 8.73 2.73 20.53
N THR A 214 8.23 3.88 20.07
CA THR A 214 8.55 4.40 18.74
C THR A 214 9.26 5.75 18.82
N MET A 215 9.89 6.14 17.71
CA MET A 215 10.41 7.47 17.49
C MET A 215 10.12 7.92 16.08
N GLN A 216 9.71 9.17 15.94
CA GLN A 216 9.65 9.85 14.66
C GLN A 216 10.98 10.57 14.43
N LEU A 217 11.57 10.36 13.26
CA LEU A 217 12.79 10.99 12.79
C LEU A 217 12.43 11.95 11.66
N LYS A 218 12.41 13.25 11.96
CA LYS A 218 12.27 14.30 10.97
C LYS A 218 13.64 14.75 10.50
N VAL A 219 13.91 14.64 9.21
CA VAL A 219 15.12 15.19 8.58
C VAL A 219 14.85 16.64 8.18
N ASN A 220 15.60 17.57 8.77
CA ASN A 220 15.53 18.99 8.46
C ASN A 220 16.31 19.32 7.19
N ALA A 221 16.12 20.53 6.65
CA ALA A 221 16.73 20.96 5.38
C ALA A 221 18.27 20.94 5.39
N ASP A 222 18.89 21.13 6.56
CA ASP A 222 20.34 21.07 6.78
C ASP A 222 20.84 19.65 7.10
N ASN A 223 19.99 18.64 6.93
CA ASN A 223 20.17 17.24 7.30
C ASN A 223 20.32 16.98 8.81
N THR A 224 20.10 17.95 9.69
CA THR A 224 19.92 17.64 11.11
C THR A 224 18.64 16.82 11.31
N VAL A 225 18.60 16.04 12.39
CA VAL A 225 17.45 15.17 12.69
C VAL A 225 16.80 15.61 13.99
N THR A 226 15.50 15.88 13.92
CA THR A 226 14.64 16.02 15.09
C THR A 226 13.99 14.67 15.39
N LEU A 227 14.21 14.17 16.60
CA LEU A 227 13.66 12.94 17.14
C LEU A 227 12.51 13.28 18.09
N THR A 228 11.32 12.74 17.81
CA THR A 228 10.15 12.86 18.68
C THR A 228 9.79 11.47 19.22
N PRO A 229 9.79 11.24 20.54
CA PRO A 229 9.39 9.95 21.11
C PRO A 229 7.89 9.69 20.89
N GLY A 230 7.52 8.42 20.72
CA GLY A 230 6.14 7.96 20.52
C GLY A 230 5.87 6.59 21.15
N GLY A 231 4.62 6.16 21.12
CA GLY A 231 4.20 4.91 21.77
C GLY A 231 4.48 4.94 23.29
N THR A 232 5.19 3.93 23.78
CA THR A 232 5.61 3.83 25.19
C THR A 232 6.96 4.48 25.48
N ALA A 233 7.59 5.12 24.49
CA ALA A 233 8.84 5.86 24.71
C ALA A 233 8.62 7.07 25.64
N SER A 234 9.65 7.42 26.42
CA SER A 234 9.57 8.52 27.37
C SER A 234 9.42 9.86 26.66
N THR A 235 8.39 10.64 27.02
CA THR A 235 8.21 12.02 26.52
C THR A 235 9.28 12.98 27.03
N GLY A 236 10.00 12.62 28.11
CA GLY A 236 11.17 13.32 28.62
C GLY A 236 12.48 12.99 27.86
N THR A 237 12.39 12.54 26.61
CA THR A 237 13.56 12.28 25.78
C THR A 237 14.23 13.60 25.39
N VAL A 238 15.55 13.66 25.54
CA VAL A 238 16.39 14.81 25.22
C VAL A 238 17.45 14.39 24.21
N GLN A 239 17.50 15.05 23.06
CA GLN A 239 18.59 14.90 22.10
C GLN A 239 19.81 15.71 22.55
N PHE A 240 21.02 15.20 22.29
CA PHE A 240 22.26 15.91 22.56
C PHE A 240 23.30 15.55 21.48
N GLY A 241 24.38 16.33 21.38
CA GLY A 241 25.43 16.06 20.38
C GLY A 241 24.90 16.03 18.94
N VAL A 242 25.54 15.23 18.08
CA VAL A 242 25.22 15.18 16.65
C VAL A 242 23.99 14.33 16.38
N ASN A 243 22.94 14.92 15.84
CA ASN A 243 21.79 14.18 15.31
C ASN A 243 21.59 14.58 13.86
N LYS A 244 21.92 13.69 12.91
CA LYS A 244 21.92 14.01 11.48
C LYS A 244 21.62 12.80 10.60
N TYR A 245 21.17 13.09 9.39
CA TYR A 245 21.09 12.14 8.28
C TYR A 245 22.22 12.41 7.29
N ASP A 246 22.93 11.37 6.88
CA ASP A 246 23.89 11.45 5.77
C ASP A 246 23.22 10.90 4.50
N PRO A 247 22.91 11.75 3.50
CA PRO A 247 22.26 11.31 2.27
C PRO A 247 23.14 10.43 1.39
N SER A 248 24.47 10.54 1.49
CA SER A 248 25.40 9.75 0.67
C SER A 248 25.44 8.29 1.09
N THR A 249 25.46 8.06 2.41
CA THR A 249 25.51 6.73 3.00
C THR A 249 24.13 6.21 3.43
N LYS A 250 23.09 7.06 3.35
CA LYS A 250 21.73 6.82 3.84
C LYS A 250 21.71 6.39 5.30
N THR A 251 22.43 7.13 6.14
CA THR A 251 22.69 6.78 7.54
C THR A 251 22.18 7.87 8.48
N PHE A 252 21.35 7.51 9.44
CA PHE A 252 21.06 8.36 10.60
C PHE A 252 22.15 8.18 11.65
N THR A 253 22.62 9.27 12.24
CA THR A 253 23.40 9.27 13.50
C THR A 253 22.54 9.93 14.55
N LEU A 254 22.26 9.21 15.65
CA LEU A 254 21.35 9.64 16.71
C LEU A 254 22.04 9.56 18.07
N ASN A 255 21.85 10.61 18.87
CA ASN A 255 22.40 10.77 20.20
C ASN A 255 21.31 11.39 21.08
N TYR A 256 20.74 10.59 21.98
CA TYR A 256 19.61 11.00 22.80
C TYR A 256 19.59 10.22 24.11
N LYS A 257 18.89 10.78 25.11
CA LYS A 257 18.77 10.18 26.43
C LYS A 257 17.37 10.39 26.97
N TYR A 258 16.99 9.57 27.93
CA TYR A 258 15.77 9.79 28.71
C TYR A 258 16.00 9.38 30.16
N ASN A 259 15.31 10.04 31.08
CA ASN A 259 15.43 9.72 32.48
C ASN A 259 14.70 8.41 32.80
N GLY A 260 15.31 7.58 33.64
CA GLY A 260 14.71 6.37 34.19
C GLY A 260 15.13 6.15 35.64
N ALA A 261 14.69 5.03 36.22
CA ALA A 261 15.12 4.65 37.55
C ALA A 261 16.66 4.54 37.62
N GLY A 262 17.26 5.27 38.56
CA GLY A 262 18.71 5.28 38.78
C GLY A 262 19.51 6.26 37.92
N GLY A 263 18.87 7.01 37.01
CA GLY A 263 19.52 8.06 36.22
C GLY A 263 19.16 8.03 34.74
N ASP A 264 19.94 8.76 33.94
CA ASP A 264 19.74 8.85 32.50
C ASP A 264 20.14 7.56 31.80
N ARG A 265 19.27 7.09 30.92
CA ARG A 265 19.58 6.05 29.93
C ARG A 265 20.01 6.75 28.65
N VAL A 266 21.22 6.47 28.19
CA VAL A 266 21.87 7.18 27.09
C VAL A 266 21.97 6.28 25.89
N ILE A 267 21.64 6.80 24.70
CA ILE A 267 21.63 6.06 23.45
C ILE A 267 22.47 6.80 22.43
N ASN A 268 23.41 6.06 21.83
CA ASN A 268 24.21 6.47 20.69
C ASN A 268 24.05 5.40 19.62
N GLU A 269 23.39 5.70 18.51
CA GLU A 269 23.17 4.73 17.45
C GLU A 269 23.35 5.32 16.05
N THR A 270 23.73 4.44 15.13
CA THR A 270 23.66 4.69 13.69
C THR A 270 22.60 3.77 13.09
N ILE A 271 21.74 4.30 12.24
CA ILE A 271 20.70 3.54 11.54
C ILE A 271 20.98 3.68 10.05
N LYS A 272 21.58 2.66 9.43
CA LYS A 272 22.03 2.66 8.04
C LYS A 272 21.11 1.86 7.13
N LYS A 273 20.68 2.44 6.00
CA LYS A 273 19.79 1.76 5.04
C LYS A 273 20.47 0.52 4.47
N LYS A 274 19.71 -0.58 4.36
CA LYS A 274 20.18 -1.82 3.72
C LYS A 274 20.16 -1.71 2.20
#